data_AF-A0A7S3SM70-F1
#
_entry.id   AF-A0A7S3SM70-F1
#
_cell.length_a   1.000
_cell.length_b   1.000
_cell.length_c   1.000
_cell.angle_alpha   90.00
_cell.angle_beta   90.00
_cell.angle_gamma   90.00
#
_symmetry.space_group_name_H-M   'P 1'
#
loop_
_entity.id
_entity.type
_entity.pdbx_description
1 polymer ?
#
loop_
_entity_poly.entity_id
_entity_poly.type
_entity_poly.pdbx_seq_one_letter_code
_entity_poly.pdbx_strand_id
1 'polypeptide(L)'
;FLTDSPHLKMLGELYDRCQETLEQLRTFVATTFSPAEYASLLPPVGELCTTYRVEPEVAFFISRPALAYLEHKTQRAAETGSEGKATLKAESNADTKSEEHAEGKGDGKAADGEGNGSGNSASLLSALETSQQIRKVLPEASWQAISPQLYTTFWRLSLYDILVPRERYAEEMRRLRRQIEEIDRYVPP
;
A
#
# COMPACT_ATOMS: atom_id res chain seq x y z
N PHE A 1 41.55 -3.91 -1.70
CA PHE A 1 40.97 -3.25 -2.88
C PHE A 1 41.12 -1.74 -2.72
N LEU A 2 42.26 -1.16 -3.14
CA LEU A 2 42.41 0.29 -3.23
C LEU A 2 42.23 0.66 -4.71
N THR A 3 41.02 1.05 -5.09
CA THR A 3 40.83 1.80 -6.33
C THR A 3 41.11 3.27 -6.00
N ASP A 4 42.28 3.78 -6.40
CA ASP A 4 42.70 5.18 -6.29
C ASP A 4 41.92 6.07 -7.27
N SER A 5 40.60 6.10 -7.10
CA SER A 5 39.67 6.88 -7.91
C SER A 5 38.96 7.88 -7.00
N PRO A 6 39.41 9.15 -6.90
CA PRO A 6 38.72 10.16 -6.10
C PRO A 6 37.28 10.38 -6.58
N HIS A 7 37.02 10.07 -7.85
CA HIS A 7 35.69 10.15 -8.46
C HIS A 7 34.74 9.06 -7.99
N LEU A 8 35.22 7.92 -7.48
CA LEU A 8 34.32 6.86 -7.00
C LEU A 8 33.61 7.26 -5.70
N LYS A 9 34.34 7.94 -4.79
CA LYS A 9 33.73 8.48 -3.57
C LYS A 9 32.68 9.55 -3.90
N MET A 10 33.00 10.45 -4.82
CA MET A 10 32.07 11.47 -5.32
C MET A 10 30.85 10.84 -6.00
N LEU A 11 31.03 9.77 -6.78
CA LEU A 11 29.94 9.09 -7.47
C LEU A 11 29.00 8.38 -6.48
N GLY A 12 29.56 7.76 -5.44
CA GLY A 12 28.75 7.19 -4.35
C GLY A 12 27.94 8.26 -3.62
N GLU A 13 28.58 9.37 -3.26
CA GLU A 13 27.89 10.50 -2.63
C GLU A 13 26.78 11.08 -3.51
N LEU A 14 27.02 11.22 -4.81
CA LEU A 14 26.00 11.67 -5.77
C LEU A 14 24.86 10.66 -5.87
N TYR A 15 25.15 9.37 -5.91
CA TYR A 15 24.13 8.32 -5.98
C TYR A 15 23.25 8.35 -4.73
N ASP A 16 23.84 8.43 -3.54
CA ASP A 16 23.12 8.54 -2.27
C ASP A 16 22.24 9.81 -2.25
N ARG A 17 22.76 10.93 -2.75
CA ARG A 17 22.02 12.20 -2.88
C ARG A 17 20.84 12.11 -3.85
N CYS A 18 21.02 11.42 -4.98
CA CYS A 18 19.93 11.17 -5.94
C CYS A 18 18.86 10.27 -5.32
N GLN A 19 19.26 9.24 -4.57
CA GLN A 19 18.30 8.35 -3.92
C GLN A 19 17.54 9.05 -2.80
N GLU A 20 18.21 9.88 -2.00
CA GLU A 20 17.57 10.71 -0.97
C GLU A 20 16.54 11.67 -1.60
N THR A 21 16.91 12.36 -2.67
CA THR A 21 16.00 13.30 -3.35
C THR A 21 14.84 12.58 -4.04
N LEU A 22 15.06 11.38 -4.58
CA LEU A 22 13.98 10.53 -5.11
C LEU A 22 13.00 10.12 -4.01
N GLU A 23 13.50 9.71 -2.84
CA GLU A 23 12.65 9.34 -1.71
C GLU A 23 11.85 10.53 -1.16
N GLN A 24 12.48 11.70 -1.07
CA GLN A 24 11.80 12.95 -0.71
C GLN A 24 10.69 13.30 -1.72
N LEU A 25 10.97 13.21 -3.02
CA LEU A 25 9.99 13.45 -4.07
C LEU A 25 8.82 12.47 -3.97
N ARG A 26 9.10 11.16 -3.84
CA ARG A 26 8.06 10.14 -3.68
C ARG A 26 7.17 10.46 -2.48
N THR A 27 7.77 10.76 -1.34
CA THR A 27 7.04 11.08 -0.11
C THR A 27 6.17 12.31 -0.30
N PHE A 28 6.73 13.37 -0.89
CA PHE A 28 5.99 14.59 -1.20
C PHE A 28 4.78 14.30 -2.08
N VAL A 29 4.96 13.58 -3.20
CA VAL A 29 3.87 13.24 -4.12
C VAL A 29 2.82 12.35 -3.42
N ALA A 30 3.25 11.37 -2.63
CA ALA A 30 2.32 10.50 -1.90
C ALA A 30 1.51 11.25 -0.82
N THR A 31 2.04 12.32 -0.23
CA THR A 31 1.35 13.14 0.78
C THR A 31 0.49 14.26 0.22
N THR A 32 0.81 14.76 -0.98
CA THR A 32 0.14 15.93 -1.58
C THR A 32 -1.00 15.56 -2.50
N PHE A 33 -0.90 14.43 -3.20
CA PHE A 33 -1.93 13.94 -4.11
C PHE A 33 -2.86 12.94 -3.43
N SER A 34 -4.10 12.85 -3.92
CA SER A 34 -4.98 11.77 -3.49
C SER A 34 -4.49 10.41 -4.02
N PRO A 35 -4.82 9.29 -3.34
CA PRO A 35 -4.39 7.96 -3.79
C PRO A 35 -4.87 7.59 -5.21
N ALA A 36 -6.02 8.13 -5.64
CA ALA A 36 -6.57 7.91 -6.97
C ALA A 36 -5.79 8.67 -8.06
N GLU A 37 -5.46 9.94 -7.80
CA GLU A 37 -4.64 10.76 -8.70
C GLU A 37 -3.24 10.18 -8.86
N TYR A 38 -2.64 9.73 -7.74
CA TYR A 38 -1.34 9.06 -7.74
C TYR A 38 -1.32 7.83 -8.66
N ALA A 39 -2.36 6.99 -8.57
CA ALA A 39 -2.50 5.81 -9.42
C ALA A 39 -2.74 6.14 -10.89
N SER A 40 -3.36 7.27 -11.20
CA SER A 40 -3.57 7.73 -12.59
C SER A 40 -2.35 8.40 -13.20
N LEU A 41 -1.47 8.97 -12.38
CA LEU A 41 -0.26 9.67 -12.81
C LEU A 41 0.87 8.70 -13.22
N LEU A 42 0.93 7.53 -12.58
CA LEU A 42 1.99 6.55 -12.79
C LEU A 42 1.63 5.54 -13.89
N PRO A 43 2.53 5.31 -14.86
CA PRO A 43 2.43 4.17 -15.76
C PRO A 43 2.52 2.83 -15.01
N PRO A 44 2.03 1.74 -15.61
CA PRO A 44 2.16 0.41 -15.02
C PRO A 44 3.63 -0.01 -14.88
N VAL A 45 3.92 -0.84 -13.88
CA VAL A 45 5.30 -1.28 -13.55
C VAL A 45 6.00 -1.92 -14.74
N GLY A 46 5.28 -2.69 -15.56
CA GLY A 46 5.85 -3.29 -16.77
C GLY A 46 6.41 -2.24 -17.73
N GLU A 47 5.69 -1.14 -17.94
CA GLU A 47 6.10 -0.06 -18.85
C GLU A 47 7.26 0.76 -18.27
N LEU A 48 7.27 1.02 -16.96
CA LEU A 48 8.38 1.65 -16.26
C LEU A 48 9.69 0.87 -16.46
N CYS A 49 9.63 -0.45 -16.37
CA CYS A 49 10.82 -1.29 -16.55
C CYS A 49 11.21 -1.47 -18.02
N THR A 50 10.26 -1.66 -18.95
CA THR A 50 10.60 -1.92 -20.36
C THR A 50 10.91 -0.66 -21.15
N THR A 51 10.08 0.38 -21.02
CA THR A 51 10.15 1.60 -21.84
C THR A 51 11.10 2.62 -21.22
N TYR A 52 10.96 2.87 -19.93
CA TYR A 52 11.76 3.86 -19.19
C TYR A 52 13.04 3.29 -18.60
N ARG A 53 13.25 1.97 -18.71
CA ARG A 53 14.43 1.24 -18.20
C ARG A 53 14.73 1.51 -16.72
N VAL A 54 13.67 1.74 -15.93
CA VAL A 54 13.79 1.88 -14.49
C VAL A 54 14.04 0.50 -13.89
N GLU A 55 14.99 0.41 -12.96
CA GLU A 55 15.25 -0.83 -12.24
C GLU A 55 13.98 -1.31 -11.52
N PRO A 56 13.72 -2.62 -11.49
CA PRO A 56 12.46 -3.14 -10.93
C PRO A 56 12.24 -2.70 -9.49
N GLU A 57 13.29 -2.67 -8.68
CA GLU A 57 13.26 -2.27 -7.28
C GLU A 57 12.74 -0.84 -7.12
N VAL A 58 13.25 0.09 -7.94
CA VAL A 58 12.83 1.50 -7.96
C VAL A 58 11.42 1.66 -8.55
N ALA A 59 11.09 0.91 -9.60
CA ALA A 59 9.76 0.94 -10.21
C ALA A 59 8.67 0.47 -9.23
N PHE A 60 8.93 -0.60 -8.47
CA PHE A 60 8.05 -1.03 -7.39
C PHE A 60 8.03 -0.03 -6.24
N PHE A 61 9.18 0.48 -5.80
CA PHE A 61 9.24 1.51 -4.75
C PHE A 61 8.30 2.69 -5.04
N ILE A 62 8.33 3.21 -6.26
CA ILE A 62 7.47 4.33 -6.68
C ILE A 62 6.01 3.86 -6.84
N SER A 63 5.74 2.73 -7.48
CA SER A 63 4.35 2.29 -7.75
C SER A 63 3.60 1.70 -6.54
N ARG A 64 4.28 1.37 -5.44
CA ARG A 64 3.68 0.72 -4.27
C ARG A 64 2.42 1.39 -3.70
N PRO A 65 2.37 2.72 -3.48
CA PRO A 65 1.15 3.37 -2.99
C PRO A 65 -0.03 3.23 -3.97
N ALA A 66 0.23 3.34 -5.28
CA ALA A 66 -0.78 3.12 -6.33
C ALA A 66 -1.30 1.69 -6.28
N LEU A 67 -0.38 0.73 -6.17
CA LEU A 67 -0.69 -0.69 -6.14
C LEU A 67 -1.52 -1.09 -4.92
N ALA A 68 -1.23 -0.53 -3.74
CA ALA A 68 -2.01 -0.75 -2.52
C ALA A 68 -3.43 -0.15 -2.63
N TYR A 69 -3.55 1.04 -3.22
CA TYR A 69 -4.85 1.66 -3.48
C TYR A 69 -5.73 0.80 -4.41
N LEU A 70 -5.15 0.28 -5.50
CA LEU A 70 -5.86 -0.56 -6.45
C LEU A 70 -6.34 -1.87 -5.81
N GLU A 71 -5.56 -2.50 -4.93
CA GLU A 71 -5.99 -3.70 -4.19
C GLU A 71 -7.18 -3.40 -3.31
N HIS A 72 -7.10 -2.31 -2.52
CA HIS A 72 -8.16 -1.92 -1.61
C HIS A 72 -9.45 -1.53 -2.37
N LYS A 73 -9.31 -0.94 -3.57
CA LYS A 73 -10.43 -0.65 -4.48
C LYS A 73 -11.08 -1.93 -5.01
N THR A 74 -10.27 -2.91 -5.45
CA THR A 74 -10.76 -4.19 -5.97
C THR A 74 -11.43 -5.03 -4.87
N GLN A 75 -10.88 -5.03 -3.65
CA GLN A 75 -11.48 -5.73 -2.50
C GLN A 75 -12.86 -5.15 -2.15
N ARG A 76 -12.98 -3.81 -2.08
CA ARG A 76 -14.28 -3.16 -1.83
C ARG A 76 -15.30 -3.44 -2.94
N ALA A 77 -14.87 -3.50 -4.19
CA ALA A 77 -15.76 -3.86 -5.30
C ALA A 77 -16.26 -5.31 -5.20
N ALA A 78 -15.41 -6.25 -4.77
CA ALA A 78 -15.77 -7.65 -4.58
C ALA A 78 -16.77 -7.84 -3.43
N GLU A 79 -16.64 -7.09 -2.34
CA GLU A 79 -17.57 -7.10 -1.21
C GLU A 79 -18.96 -6.58 -1.62
N THR A 80 -19.02 -5.48 -2.39
CA THR A 80 -20.28 -4.94 -2.92
C THR A 80 -20.95 -5.83 -3.98
N GLY A 81 -20.20 -6.74 -4.62
CA GLY A 81 -20.72 -7.66 -5.63
C GLY A 81 -21.33 -8.95 -5.08
N SER A 82 -21.14 -9.25 -3.78
CA SER A 82 -21.63 -10.49 -3.14
C SER A 82 -23.11 -10.46 -2.78
N GLU A 83 -23.76 -9.30 -2.72
CA GLU A 83 -25.20 -9.18 -2.43
C GLU A 83 -26.07 -9.01 -3.69
N GLY A 84 -25.46 -8.93 -4.89
CA GLY A 84 -26.12 -8.45 -6.10
C GLY A 84 -26.26 -9.45 -7.25
N LYS A 85 -26.43 -10.75 -6.98
CA LYS A 85 -26.76 -11.75 -8.03
C LYS A 85 -28.13 -12.39 -7.82
N ALA A 86 -29.14 -11.56 -7.59
CA ALA A 86 -30.52 -11.88 -7.91
C ALA A 86 -31.20 -10.64 -8.48
N THR A 87 -31.76 -10.79 -9.68
CA THR A 87 -32.67 -9.89 -10.39
C THR A 87 -32.05 -8.78 -11.25
N LEU A 88 -32.02 -9.05 -12.56
CA LEU A 88 -31.87 -8.09 -13.65
C LEU A 88 -33.19 -7.31 -13.85
N LYS A 89 -33.03 -6.04 -14.27
CA LYS A 89 -34.00 -5.09 -14.86
C LYS A 89 -34.98 -4.38 -13.92
N ALA A 90 -34.78 -3.07 -13.73
CA ALA A 90 -35.56 -2.02 -14.40
C ALA A 90 -35.04 -0.63 -13.98
N GLU A 91 -34.96 0.27 -14.94
CA GLU A 91 -34.53 1.66 -14.83
C GLU A 91 -35.56 2.50 -14.04
N SER A 92 -35.09 3.57 -13.38
CA SER A 92 -35.59 4.96 -13.47
C SER A 92 -35.56 5.75 -12.14
N ASN A 93 -34.74 6.81 -12.18
CA ASN A 93 -34.98 8.19 -11.78
C ASN A 93 -35.38 8.63 -10.35
N ALA A 94 -34.70 9.72 -9.94
CA ALA A 94 -35.15 10.87 -9.14
C ALA A 94 -35.21 10.79 -7.59
N ASP A 95 -34.24 11.51 -7.00
CA ASP A 95 -34.43 12.68 -6.09
C ASP A 95 -34.75 12.52 -4.59
N THR A 96 -34.21 13.49 -3.84
CA THR A 96 -34.58 13.97 -2.48
C THR A 96 -33.86 13.41 -1.23
N LYS A 97 -32.84 14.16 -0.85
CA LYS A 97 -32.36 14.63 0.48
C LYS A 97 -33.26 14.34 1.71
N SER A 98 -32.64 13.90 2.82
CA SER A 98 -32.94 14.32 4.22
C SER A 98 -31.82 13.90 5.19
N GLU A 99 -31.43 14.84 6.05
CA GLU A 99 -30.60 14.70 7.27
C GLU A 99 -31.33 13.79 8.29
N GLU A 100 -30.77 13.21 9.37
CA GLU A 100 -29.93 13.77 10.44
C GLU A 100 -29.49 12.64 11.42
N HIS A 101 -28.28 12.78 11.96
CA HIS A 101 -27.77 12.45 13.32
C HIS A 101 -28.43 11.38 14.23
N ALA A 102 -27.61 10.44 14.75
CA ALA A 102 -27.69 9.97 16.15
C ALA A 102 -26.37 9.29 16.59
N GLU A 103 -25.75 9.86 17.63
CA GLU A 103 -24.67 9.28 18.42
C GLU A 103 -25.10 8.02 19.19
N GLY A 104 -24.17 7.07 19.38
CA GLY A 104 -24.35 5.90 20.23
C GLY A 104 -23.01 5.30 20.64
N LYS A 105 -22.58 5.65 21.86
CA LYS A 105 -21.39 5.18 22.58
C LYS A 105 -21.54 3.71 23.03
N GLY A 106 -20.47 2.90 22.94
CA GLY A 106 -20.43 1.55 23.51
C GLY A 106 -19.06 0.89 23.41
N ASP A 107 -18.45 0.66 24.57
CA ASP A 107 -17.13 0.06 24.81
C ASP A 107 -16.97 -1.40 24.35
N GLY A 108 -15.76 -1.67 23.83
CA GLY A 108 -14.90 -2.83 24.10
C GLY A 108 -15.45 -4.25 24.02
N LYS A 109 -15.01 -5.01 22.99
CA LYS A 109 -14.52 -6.38 23.19
C LYS A 109 -13.65 -6.84 22.02
N ALA A 110 -12.42 -7.25 22.35
CA ALA A 110 -11.54 -7.99 21.45
C ALA A 110 -12.25 -9.26 20.96
N ALA A 111 -12.26 -9.44 19.65
CA ALA A 111 -12.63 -10.69 19.01
C ALA A 111 -11.50 -11.07 18.05
N ASP A 112 -10.69 -12.03 18.50
CA ASP A 112 -9.91 -12.90 17.63
C ASP A 112 -10.90 -13.50 16.61
N GLY A 113 -10.72 -13.12 15.35
CA GLY A 113 -11.53 -13.58 14.23
C GLY A 113 -10.61 -13.98 13.09
N GLU A 114 -10.44 -15.29 12.92
CA GLU A 114 -9.83 -15.91 11.76
C GLU A 114 -10.56 -15.42 10.48
N GLY A 115 -9.94 -14.45 9.80
CA GLY A 115 -10.52 -13.75 8.66
C GLY A 115 -10.33 -14.49 7.34
N ASN A 116 -11.35 -15.26 6.97
CA ASN A 116 -11.95 -15.39 5.63
C ASN A 116 -11.00 -15.29 4.39
N GLY A 117 -10.67 -16.44 3.78
CA GLY A 117 -9.81 -16.57 2.59
C GLY A 117 -10.33 -15.97 1.27
N SER A 118 -11.39 -15.16 1.28
CA SER A 118 -11.94 -14.53 0.07
C SER A 118 -11.16 -13.27 -0.35
N GLY A 119 -10.66 -12.47 0.61
CA GLY A 119 -9.92 -11.22 0.33
C GLY A 119 -8.58 -11.44 -0.37
N ASN A 120 -7.96 -12.60 -0.13
CA ASN A 120 -6.68 -12.98 -0.74
C ASN A 120 -6.83 -13.22 -2.25
N SER A 121 -7.98 -13.73 -2.70
CA SER A 121 -8.19 -14.07 -4.12
C SER A 121 -8.21 -12.84 -5.03
N ALA A 122 -8.83 -11.73 -4.58
CA ALA A 122 -8.91 -10.48 -5.32
C ALA A 122 -7.55 -9.75 -5.40
N SER A 123 -6.79 -9.75 -4.29
CA SER A 123 -5.40 -9.24 -4.30
C SER A 123 -4.52 -10.07 -5.25
N LEU A 124 -4.63 -11.41 -5.22
CA LEU A 124 -3.93 -12.30 -6.14
C LEU A 124 -4.33 -12.07 -7.60
N LEU A 125 -5.60 -11.80 -7.91
CA LEU A 125 -6.06 -11.48 -9.27
C LEU A 125 -5.45 -10.18 -9.81
N SER A 126 -5.40 -9.12 -9.00
CA SER A 126 -4.72 -7.88 -9.41
C SER A 126 -3.19 -8.07 -9.53
N ALA A 127 -2.61 -8.94 -8.70
CA ALA A 127 -1.20 -9.32 -8.80
C ALA A 127 -0.93 -10.17 -10.05
N LEU A 128 -1.93 -10.91 -10.56
CA LEU A 128 -1.82 -11.69 -11.78
C LEU A 128 -1.73 -10.80 -13.04
N GLU A 129 -2.55 -9.75 -13.14
CA GLU A 129 -2.49 -8.81 -14.26
C GLU A 129 -1.14 -8.10 -14.36
N THR A 130 -0.60 -7.65 -13.23
CA THR A 130 0.74 -7.06 -13.16
C THR A 130 1.82 -8.11 -13.44
N SER A 131 1.68 -9.35 -12.95
CA SER A 131 2.66 -10.43 -13.21
C SER A 131 2.87 -10.76 -14.69
N GLN A 132 1.83 -10.64 -15.52
CA GLN A 132 1.95 -10.88 -16.96
C GLN A 132 2.83 -9.82 -17.63
N GLN A 133 2.75 -8.57 -17.17
CA GLN A 133 3.58 -7.47 -17.67
C GLN A 133 5.04 -7.61 -17.21
N ILE A 134 5.24 -8.09 -15.98
CA ILE A 134 6.56 -8.21 -15.35
C ILE A 134 7.40 -9.34 -15.95
N ARG A 135 6.79 -10.33 -16.63
CA ARG A 135 7.55 -11.42 -17.27
C ARG A 135 8.63 -10.93 -18.25
N LYS A 136 8.45 -9.75 -18.85
CA LYS A 136 9.42 -9.13 -19.77
C LYS A 136 10.57 -8.37 -19.08
N VAL A 137 10.51 -8.23 -17.76
CA VAL A 137 11.43 -7.38 -16.98
C VAL A 137 12.71 -8.12 -16.59
N LEU A 138 12.60 -9.41 -16.29
CA LEU A 138 13.74 -10.27 -15.94
C LEU A 138 14.06 -11.27 -17.07
N PRO A 139 15.31 -11.75 -17.16
CA PRO A 139 15.68 -12.83 -18.08
C PRO A 139 14.88 -14.11 -17.83
N GLU A 140 14.58 -14.88 -18.88
CA GLU A 140 13.77 -16.11 -18.77
C GLU A 140 14.42 -17.17 -17.85
N ALA A 141 15.74 -17.16 -17.72
CA ALA A 141 16.47 -18.02 -16.79
C ALA A 141 16.08 -17.76 -15.32
N SER A 142 15.81 -16.50 -14.96
CA SER A 142 15.39 -16.13 -13.60
C SER A 142 13.99 -16.68 -13.28
N TRP A 143 13.10 -16.72 -14.28
CA TRP A 143 11.73 -17.24 -14.12
C TRP A 143 11.66 -18.75 -13.93
N GLN A 144 12.76 -19.48 -14.15
CA GLN A 144 12.84 -20.90 -13.80
C GLN A 144 13.00 -21.11 -12.27
N ALA A 145 13.56 -20.13 -11.57
CA ALA A 145 13.82 -20.21 -10.12
C ALA A 145 12.70 -19.55 -9.29
N ILE A 146 12.06 -18.49 -9.81
CA ILE A 146 11.00 -17.77 -9.11
C ILE A 146 9.76 -17.62 -9.99
N SER A 147 8.57 -17.83 -9.43
CA SER A 147 7.33 -17.56 -10.15
C SER A 147 7.09 -16.04 -10.27
N PRO A 148 6.61 -15.53 -11.42
CA PRO A 148 6.24 -14.12 -11.58
C PRO A 148 5.25 -13.61 -10.54
N GLN A 149 4.33 -14.47 -10.09
CA GLN A 149 3.35 -14.14 -9.05
C GLN A 149 4.05 -13.87 -7.72
N LEU A 150 4.93 -14.78 -7.28
CA LEU A 150 5.72 -14.61 -6.05
C LEU A 150 6.55 -13.33 -6.12
N TYR A 151 7.19 -13.06 -7.25
CA TYR A 151 7.98 -11.86 -7.47
C TYR A 151 7.13 -10.59 -7.32
N THR A 152 5.98 -10.51 -8.00
CA THR A 152 5.06 -9.37 -7.85
C THR A 152 4.60 -9.21 -6.41
N THR A 153 4.17 -10.29 -5.75
CA THR A 153 3.70 -10.23 -4.36
C THR A 153 4.80 -9.76 -3.42
N PHE A 154 6.02 -10.26 -3.57
CA PHE A 154 7.16 -9.88 -2.74
C PHE A 154 7.43 -8.38 -2.83
N TRP A 155 7.51 -7.83 -4.04
CA TRP A 155 7.81 -6.41 -4.23
C TRP A 155 6.64 -5.47 -3.92
N ARG A 156 5.41 -5.99 -3.92
CA ARG A 156 4.23 -5.25 -3.43
C ARG A 156 4.23 -5.09 -1.91
N LEU A 157 4.56 -6.16 -1.19
CA LEU A 157 4.43 -6.22 0.28
C LEU A 157 5.42 -5.31 0.99
N SER A 158 4.95 -4.62 2.02
CA SER A 158 5.73 -3.79 2.93
C SER A 158 6.03 -4.56 4.21
N LEU A 159 7.02 -4.09 4.96
CA LEU A 159 7.36 -4.70 6.24
C LEU A 159 6.15 -4.74 7.19
N TYR A 160 5.32 -3.68 7.17
CA TYR A 160 4.14 -3.57 8.01
C TYR A 160 3.00 -4.50 7.61
N ASP A 161 3.02 -5.05 6.38
CA ASP A 161 2.05 -6.05 5.95
C ASP A 161 2.37 -7.44 6.50
N ILE A 162 3.62 -7.67 6.92
CA ILE A 162 4.13 -8.97 7.37
C ILE A 162 4.26 -9.01 8.90
N LEU A 163 4.66 -7.90 9.53
CA LEU A 163 4.92 -7.84 10.96
C LEU A 163 4.30 -6.59 11.58
N VAL A 164 3.47 -6.81 12.60
CA VAL A 164 2.94 -5.75 13.46
C VAL A 164 3.76 -5.69 14.75
N PRO A 165 4.50 -4.61 15.05
CA PRO A 165 5.30 -4.47 16.26
C PRO A 165 4.47 -4.29 17.55
N ARG A 166 3.78 -5.36 18.00
CA ARG A 166 2.81 -5.32 19.11
C ARG A 166 3.36 -4.74 20.42
N GLU A 167 4.62 -5.01 20.73
CA GLU A 167 5.27 -4.53 21.96
C GLU A 167 5.34 -3.00 22.01
N ARG A 168 5.71 -2.38 20.89
CA ARG A 168 5.80 -0.91 20.77
C ARG A 168 4.45 -0.24 20.93
N TYR A 169 3.39 -0.82 20.36
CA TYR A 169 2.02 -0.35 20.58
C TYR A 169 1.60 -0.50 22.05
N ALA A 170 1.96 -1.59 22.71
CA ALA A 170 1.64 -1.80 24.13
C ALA A 170 2.34 -0.79 25.05
N GLU A 171 3.60 -0.45 24.75
CA GLU A 171 4.33 0.61 25.45
C GLU A 171 3.70 1.99 25.25
N GLU A 172 3.33 2.32 24.02
CA GLU A 172 2.72 3.60 23.69
C GLU A 172 1.33 3.75 24.32
N MET A 173 0.51 2.69 24.31
CA MET A 173 -0.77 2.66 25.02
C MET A 173 -0.59 2.86 26.53
N ARG A 174 0.43 2.25 27.14
CA ARG A 174 0.75 2.47 28.56
C ARG A 174 1.15 3.91 28.84
N ARG A 175 1.95 4.53 27.96
CA ARG A 175 2.36 5.94 28.06
C ARG A 175 1.16 6.88 28.00
N LEU A 176 0.30 6.72 26.99
CA LEU A 176 -0.89 7.55 26.81
C LEU A 176 -1.88 7.40 27.97
N ARG A 177 -2.11 6.18 28.47
CA ARG A 177 -2.96 5.95 29.66
C ARG A 177 -2.44 6.69 30.89
N ARG A 178 -1.13 6.69 31.12
CA ARG A 178 -0.52 7.44 32.22
C ARG A 178 -0.74 8.94 32.06
N GLN A 179 -0.60 9.49 30.86
CA GLN A 179 -0.85 10.92 30.61
C GLN A 179 -2.31 11.29 30.85
N ILE A 180 -3.26 10.43 30.48
CA ILE A 180 -4.68 10.63 30.78
C ILE A 180 -4.91 10.65 32.30
N GLU A 181 -4.35 9.69 33.03
CA GLU A 181 -4.45 9.64 34.49
C GLU A 181 -3.84 10.88 35.16
N GLU A 182 -2.75 11.44 34.62
CA GLU A 182 -2.13 12.67 35.11
C GLU A 182 -3.03 13.90 34.88
N ILE A 183 -3.66 14.00 33.71
CA ILE A 183 -4.63 15.07 33.40
C ILE A 183 -5.87 14.95 34.27
N ASP A 184 -6.42 13.74 34.47
CA ASP A 184 -7.61 13.53 35.30
C ASP A 184 -7.36 13.88 36.78
N ARG A 185 -6.11 13.75 37.24
CA ARG A 185 -5.70 14.16 38.59
C ARG A 185 -5.47 15.66 38.73
N TYR A 186 -5.37 16.40 37.62
CA TYR A 186 -5.20 17.84 37.64
C TYR A 186 -6.53 18.53 38.00
N VAL A 187 -6.64 18.96 39.26
CA VAL A 187 -7.71 19.86 39.71
C VAL A 187 -7.20 21.29 39.59
N PRO A 188 -7.84 22.17 38.79
CA PRO A 188 -7.40 23.55 38.65
C PRO A 188 -7.49 24.32 39.98
N PRO A 189 -6.63 25.33 40.20
CA PRO A 189 -6.57 26.12 41.43
C PRO A 189 -7.79 27.02 41.65
#